data_AF-A0A7I7VVZ3-F1
#
_entry.id   AF-A0A7I7VVZ3-F1
#
_cell.length_a   1.000
_cell.length_b   1.000
_cell.length_c   1.000
_cell.angle_alpha   90.00
_cell.angle_beta   90.00
_cell.angle_gamma   90.00
#
_symmetry.space_group_name_H-M   'P 1'
#
loop_
_entity.id
_entity.type
_entity.pdbx_description
1 polymer ?
#
loop_
_entity_poly.entity_id
_entity_poly.type
_entity_poly.pdbx_seq_one_letter_code
_entity_poly.pdbx_strand_id
1 'polypeptide(L)'
;MYWRVAITAADNLMDHVSFPHVIDLDTALQYSTGGLTEFAGSEVTVTTRPESVADLILNAFPRTVPTEDDPAYVSWFAELMRLVEQFQLPPIAYADYFDASAGWEIGWDSGIRHARPPEPATIAPRRSAPMPSLPSTSIPADPANALHRLETILQKATGLSPKASAVEGTLIPRGDPLLPGVTIKFAADHVRGADRAALFFDDKYVHLGVWPAELQPQYTYIYSDPARADALLELNKNDGFTVEPNFQLAHRFAQPLQRWFPTRLLSAEDYLQQWVDDFHDGRAGGRTRDEIAGPRFFQWLVERRYAPAIEEESLHQWLDSKKAGIQVHVRPGIQILRTWSYGEAFAIEGQNEFVAQVRDATNQILIALGQTQLGSMS
;
A
#
# COMPACT_ATOMS: atom_id res chain seq x y z
N MET A 1 33.61 4.32 -1.11
CA MET A 1 32.15 4.45 -0.98
C MET A 1 31.87 4.51 0.53
N TYR A 2 31.27 5.58 1.04
CA TYR A 2 30.92 5.65 2.47
C TYR A 2 29.64 4.84 2.68
N TRP A 3 29.73 3.69 3.32
CA TRP A 3 28.59 2.85 3.66
C TRP A 3 27.74 3.55 4.73
N ARG A 4 26.41 3.45 4.61
CA ARG A 4 25.50 4.07 5.60
C ARG A 4 25.09 3.09 6.69
N VAL A 5 24.96 1.82 6.35
CA VAL A 5 24.54 0.77 7.28
C VAL A 5 25.33 -0.50 6.98
N ALA A 6 25.88 -1.11 8.02
CA ALA A 6 26.42 -2.46 7.99
C ALA A 6 25.67 -3.28 9.04
N ILE A 7 25.09 -4.39 8.62
CA ILE A 7 24.41 -5.36 9.49
C ILE A 7 25.32 -6.57 9.61
N THR A 8 25.54 -7.06 10.82
CA THR A 8 26.45 -8.19 11.06
C THR A 8 26.05 -8.95 12.32
N ALA A 9 26.54 -10.19 12.46
CA ALA A 9 26.46 -10.95 13.70
C ALA A 9 27.28 -10.28 14.83
N ALA A 10 26.87 -10.51 16.08
CA ALA A 10 27.46 -9.88 17.27
C ALA A 10 28.94 -10.24 17.49
N ASP A 11 29.36 -11.42 17.07
CA ASP A 11 30.76 -11.89 17.16
C ASP A 11 31.69 -11.22 16.13
N ASN A 12 31.13 -10.52 15.15
CA ASN A 12 31.84 -9.72 14.15
C ASN A 12 31.78 -8.20 14.45
N LEU A 13 31.39 -7.83 15.68
CA LEU A 13 31.47 -6.47 16.20
C LEU A 13 32.56 -6.35 17.25
N MET A 14 33.39 -5.30 17.12
CA MET A 14 34.30 -4.85 18.15
C MET A 14 33.71 -3.61 18.80
N ASP A 15 33.25 -3.77 20.03
CA ASP A 15 32.70 -2.66 20.81
C ASP A 15 33.85 -1.89 21.46
N HIS A 16 34.31 -0.83 20.79
CA HIS A 16 35.15 0.18 21.45
C HIS A 16 34.24 1.19 22.14
N VAL A 17 34.69 1.70 23.29
CA VAL A 17 33.95 2.61 24.20
C VAL A 17 33.34 3.85 23.50
N SER A 18 33.74 4.15 22.26
CA SER A 18 33.29 5.31 21.49
C SER A 18 32.38 4.97 20.30
N PHE A 19 32.54 3.81 19.64
CA PHE A 19 31.74 3.39 18.49
C PHE A 19 31.94 1.89 18.17
N PRO A 20 30.87 1.15 17.81
CA PRO A 20 30.99 -0.23 17.36
C PRO A 20 31.64 -0.29 15.98
N HIS A 21 32.64 -1.15 15.81
CA HIS A 21 33.34 -1.37 14.55
C HIS A 21 33.12 -2.80 14.04
N VAL A 22 32.81 -2.96 12.75
CA VAL A 22 32.68 -4.29 12.11
C VAL A 22 34.08 -4.86 11.85
N ILE A 23 34.37 -6.07 12.33
CA ILE A 23 35.72 -6.68 12.25
C ILE A 23 36.03 -7.11 10.81
N ASP A 24 35.09 -7.81 10.18
CA ASP A 24 35.17 -8.28 8.80
C ASP A 24 33.97 -7.76 8.01
N LEU A 25 34.22 -6.80 7.13
CA LEU A 25 33.18 -6.19 6.29
C LEU A 25 32.69 -7.14 5.19
N ASP A 26 33.49 -8.10 4.75
CA ASP A 26 33.11 -9.02 3.67
C ASP A 26 32.05 -10.02 4.12
N THR A 27 31.93 -10.22 5.44
CA THR A 27 30.88 -11.06 6.05
C THR A 27 29.68 -10.25 6.55
N ALA A 28 29.71 -8.93 6.45
CA ALA A 28 28.60 -8.05 6.80
C ALA A 28 27.70 -7.77 5.59
N LEU A 29 26.41 -7.58 5.85
CA LEU A 29 25.46 -7.10 4.86
C LEU A 29 25.55 -5.57 4.79
N GLN A 30 26.00 -5.06 3.65
CA GLN A 30 26.32 -3.65 3.46
C GLN A 30 25.23 -2.94 2.64
N TYR A 31 24.85 -1.74 3.08
CA TYR A 31 23.97 -0.85 2.34
C TYR A 31 24.60 0.53 2.18
N SER A 32 24.57 1.06 0.95
CA SER A 32 24.98 2.43 0.64
C SER A 32 23.81 3.19 0.03
N THR A 33 23.81 4.52 0.15
CA THR A 33 22.83 5.36 -0.57
C THR A 33 22.88 5.22 -2.08
N GLY A 34 24.01 4.78 -2.64
CA GLY A 34 24.12 4.52 -4.07
C GLY A 34 23.29 3.31 -4.51
N GLY A 35 22.93 2.41 -3.58
CA GLY A 35 22.05 1.27 -3.84
C GLY A 35 20.60 1.68 -4.09
N LEU A 36 20.20 2.89 -3.70
CA LEU A 36 18.81 3.38 -3.81
C LEU A 36 17.82 2.40 -3.15
N THR A 37 17.10 1.61 -3.95
CA THR A 37 16.15 0.60 -3.48
C THR A 37 16.77 -0.79 -3.44
N GLU A 38 18.01 -0.99 -3.86
CA GLU A 38 18.66 -2.29 -3.81
C GLU A 38 19.25 -2.58 -2.42
N PHE A 39 18.83 -3.68 -1.82
CA PHE A 39 19.30 -4.16 -0.52
C PHE A 39 19.30 -5.69 -0.50
N ALA A 40 20.43 -6.28 -0.08
CA ALA A 40 20.63 -7.73 -0.04
C ALA A 40 20.32 -8.46 -1.36
N GLY A 41 20.66 -7.83 -2.51
CA GLY A 41 20.39 -8.38 -3.84
C GLY A 41 18.90 -8.41 -4.23
N SER A 42 18.05 -7.70 -3.48
CA SER A 42 16.61 -7.56 -3.73
C SER A 42 16.20 -6.08 -3.72
N GLU A 43 15.04 -5.78 -4.27
CA GLU A 43 14.48 -4.42 -4.21
C GLU A 43 13.70 -4.21 -2.91
N VAL A 44 14.19 -3.30 -2.07
CA VAL A 44 13.58 -2.78 -0.86
C VAL A 44 13.15 -1.34 -1.10
N THR A 45 11.84 -1.12 -1.07
CA THR A 45 11.24 0.20 -1.21
C THR A 45 10.51 0.57 0.08
N VAL A 46 9.95 1.77 0.13
CA VAL A 46 9.03 2.20 1.21
C VAL A 46 7.84 1.24 1.39
N THR A 47 7.53 0.40 0.40
CA THR A 47 6.45 -0.59 0.47
C THR A 47 6.90 -1.99 0.91
N THR A 48 8.19 -2.23 1.07
CA THR A 48 8.70 -3.53 1.53
C THR A 48 8.42 -3.68 3.03
N ARG A 49 7.76 -4.78 3.40
CA ARG A 49 7.41 -5.04 4.80
C ARG A 49 8.67 -5.24 5.65
N PRO A 50 8.71 -4.73 6.91
CA PRO A 50 9.85 -4.94 7.79
C PRO A 50 10.24 -6.41 7.95
N GLU A 51 9.27 -7.32 7.96
CA GLU A 51 9.50 -8.76 8.06
C GLU A 51 10.21 -9.30 6.81
N SER A 52 9.87 -8.80 5.62
CA SER A 52 10.57 -9.19 4.37
C SER A 52 11.99 -8.63 4.34
N VAL A 53 12.22 -7.43 4.87
CA VAL A 53 13.59 -6.92 5.06
C VAL A 53 14.34 -7.76 6.08
N ALA A 54 13.69 -8.19 7.17
CA ALA A 54 14.26 -9.09 8.16
C ALA A 54 14.61 -10.46 7.55
N ASP A 55 13.75 -11.02 6.70
CA ASP A 55 14.04 -12.26 5.97
C ASP A 55 15.24 -12.09 5.02
N LEU A 56 15.34 -10.97 4.30
CA LEU A 56 16.51 -10.65 3.48
C LEU A 56 17.80 -10.59 4.31
N ILE A 57 17.73 -10.00 5.50
CA ILE A 57 18.83 -9.96 6.46
C ILE A 57 19.18 -11.37 6.95
N LEU A 58 18.19 -12.14 7.42
CA LEU A 58 18.40 -13.49 7.96
C LEU A 58 18.91 -14.46 6.89
N ASN A 59 18.48 -14.33 5.65
CA ASN A 59 18.99 -15.09 4.51
C ASN A 59 20.47 -14.79 4.24
N ALA A 60 20.93 -13.56 4.52
CA ALA A 60 22.36 -13.23 4.46
C ALA A 60 23.15 -13.83 5.64
N PHE A 61 22.49 -14.21 6.73
CA PHE A 61 23.09 -14.79 7.94
C PHE A 61 22.48 -16.14 8.33
N PRO A 62 22.65 -17.21 7.52
CA PRO A 62 21.94 -18.49 7.71
C PRO A 62 22.33 -19.25 8.99
N ARG A 63 23.38 -18.81 9.70
CA ARG A 63 23.80 -19.38 11.00
C ARG A 63 23.21 -18.65 12.20
N THR A 64 22.57 -17.50 11.99
CA THR A 64 21.92 -16.72 13.04
C THR A 64 20.54 -17.28 13.29
N VAL A 65 20.27 -17.69 14.53
CA VAL A 65 18.94 -18.15 14.94
C VAL A 65 18.17 -16.93 15.46
N PRO A 66 17.01 -16.58 14.88
CA PRO A 66 16.17 -15.52 15.42
C PRO A 66 15.81 -15.82 16.88
N THR A 67 15.96 -14.83 17.74
CA THR A 67 15.44 -14.90 19.11
C THR A 67 14.00 -14.38 19.14
N GLU A 68 13.29 -14.61 20.24
CA GLU A 68 12.01 -13.95 20.47
C GLU A 68 12.19 -12.42 20.52
N ASP A 69 11.10 -11.70 20.27
CA ASP A 69 11.07 -10.24 20.38
C ASP A 69 11.57 -9.79 21.75
N ASP A 70 12.49 -8.83 21.78
CA ASP A 70 12.94 -8.17 23.01
C ASP A 70 11.98 -7.02 23.34
N PRO A 71 11.10 -7.14 24.35
CA PRO A 71 10.09 -6.13 24.63
C PRO A 71 10.71 -4.78 25.05
N ALA A 72 11.91 -4.80 25.65
CA ALA A 72 12.61 -3.58 26.02
C ALA A 72 13.12 -2.86 24.78
N TYR A 73 13.67 -3.60 23.80
CA TYR A 73 14.09 -3.04 22.53
C TYR A 73 12.90 -2.53 21.70
N VAL A 74 11.80 -3.28 21.63
CA VAL A 74 10.58 -2.87 20.91
C VAL A 74 10.01 -1.58 21.47
N SER A 75 9.91 -1.47 22.81
CA SER A 75 9.44 -0.26 23.48
C SER A 75 10.37 0.94 23.22
N TRP A 76 11.68 0.72 23.30
CA TRP A 76 12.70 1.73 22.99
C TRP A 76 12.59 2.21 21.53
N PHE A 77 12.44 1.29 20.58
CA PHE A 77 12.35 1.63 19.15
C PHE A 77 11.04 2.36 18.83
N ALA A 78 9.92 1.98 19.46
CA ALA A 78 8.65 2.67 19.30
C ALA A 78 8.73 4.13 19.76
N GLU A 79 9.40 4.40 20.90
CA GLU A 79 9.61 5.78 21.38
C GLU A 79 10.54 6.57 20.45
N LEU A 80 11.60 5.93 19.92
CA LEU A 80 12.47 6.54 18.92
C LEU A 80 11.68 6.96 17.68
N MET A 81 10.87 6.06 17.13
CA MET A 81 10.04 6.33 15.94
C MET A 81 9.01 7.41 16.22
N ARG A 82 8.39 7.42 17.41
CA ARG A 82 7.47 8.49 17.83
C ARG A 82 8.14 9.86 17.80
N LEU A 83 9.39 9.98 18.25
CA LEU A 83 10.13 11.25 18.19
C LEU A 83 10.50 11.62 16.75
N VAL A 84 10.96 10.67 15.94
CA VAL A 84 11.27 10.89 14.51
C VAL A 84 10.04 11.40 13.76
N GLU A 85 8.88 10.80 13.99
CA GLU A 85 7.61 11.20 13.40
C GLU A 85 7.12 12.55 13.94
N GLN A 86 7.23 12.78 15.25
CA GLN A 86 6.82 14.05 15.87
C GLN A 86 7.63 15.23 15.32
N PHE A 87 8.93 15.06 15.12
CA PHE A 87 9.82 16.14 14.72
C PHE A 87 10.18 16.14 13.23
N GLN A 88 9.80 15.09 12.48
CA GLN A 88 10.12 14.90 11.06
C GLN A 88 11.63 15.00 10.78
N LEU A 89 12.44 14.53 11.72
CA LEU A 89 13.90 14.59 11.68
C LEU A 89 14.49 13.20 11.93
N PRO A 90 15.53 12.79 11.18
CA PRO A 90 16.10 11.45 11.31
C PRO A 90 16.89 11.29 12.61
N PRO A 91 16.98 10.07 13.17
CA PRO A 91 17.84 9.82 14.31
C PRO A 91 19.32 9.86 13.88
N ILE A 92 20.17 10.42 14.75
CA ILE A 92 21.61 10.55 14.55
C ILE A 92 22.32 9.85 15.70
N ALA A 93 23.24 8.95 15.34
CA ALA A 93 24.06 8.19 16.26
C ALA A 93 25.50 8.10 15.71
N TYR A 94 26.48 8.03 16.63
CA TYR A 94 27.88 7.72 16.32
C TYR A 94 28.57 8.63 15.27
N ALA A 95 28.20 9.92 15.20
CA ALA A 95 28.93 10.88 14.37
C ALA A 95 30.26 11.29 15.03
N ASP A 96 31.32 11.52 14.24
CA ASP A 96 32.69 11.79 14.73
C ASP A 96 32.82 13.01 15.67
N TYR A 97 31.83 13.91 15.67
CA TYR A 97 31.78 15.13 16.48
C TYR A 97 30.68 15.10 17.56
N PHE A 98 30.10 13.92 17.82
CA PHE A 98 28.94 13.72 18.66
C PHE A 98 29.28 12.92 19.92
N ASP A 99 28.92 13.44 21.10
CA ASP A 99 29.03 12.68 22.34
C ASP A 99 27.88 11.68 22.46
N ALA A 100 28.15 10.44 22.04
CA ALA A 100 27.19 9.36 22.11
C ALA A 100 26.86 8.93 23.55
N SER A 101 27.56 9.41 24.60
CA SER A 101 27.30 9.03 25.99
C SER A 101 25.90 9.46 26.47
N ALA A 102 25.35 10.53 25.87
CA ALA A 102 24.01 11.04 26.16
C ALA A 102 22.88 10.36 25.37
N GLY A 103 23.19 9.35 24.55
CA GLY A 103 22.22 8.67 23.67
C GLY A 103 22.23 9.19 22.24
N TRP A 104 21.15 8.95 21.51
CA TRP A 104 20.92 9.38 20.13
C TRP A 104 20.25 10.76 20.10
N GLU A 105 20.38 11.49 18.99
CA GLU A 105 19.74 12.79 18.80
C GLU A 105 18.78 12.76 17.60
N ILE A 106 17.65 13.45 17.69
CA ILE A 106 16.60 13.46 16.66
C ILE A 106 16.76 14.71 15.78
N GLY A 107 17.47 14.57 14.67
CA GLY A 107 17.88 15.68 13.84
C GLY A 107 19.12 16.39 14.40
N TRP A 108 19.97 16.82 13.48
CA TRP A 108 21.26 17.43 13.82
C TRP A 108 21.05 18.74 14.57
N ASP A 109 21.71 18.90 15.72
CA ASP A 109 21.68 20.11 16.55
C ASP A 109 20.27 20.50 17.01
N SER A 110 19.39 19.51 17.14
CA SER A 110 18.02 19.69 17.61
C SER A 110 17.93 19.83 19.13
N GLY A 111 18.92 19.29 19.85
CA GLY A 111 18.89 19.14 21.30
C GLY A 111 17.91 18.06 21.81
N ILE A 112 17.21 17.36 20.92
CA ILE A 112 16.20 16.35 21.26
C ILE A 112 16.90 15.00 21.41
N ARG A 113 16.96 14.48 22.65
CA ARG A 113 17.71 13.27 22.97
C ARG A 113 16.81 12.06 23.16
N HIS A 114 17.28 10.91 22.70
CA HIS A 114 16.72 9.60 22.96
C HIS A 114 17.80 8.70 23.56
N ALA A 115 17.46 7.86 24.54
CA ALA A 115 18.45 6.99 25.19
C ALA A 115 19.09 6.00 24.20
N ARG A 116 20.25 5.44 24.55
CA ARG A 116 20.86 4.34 23.78
C ARG A 116 19.91 3.12 23.76
N PRO A 117 19.98 2.26 22.72
CA PRO A 117 19.26 0.99 22.72
C PRO A 117 19.59 0.18 23.98
N PRO A 118 18.63 -0.56 24.55
CA PRO A 118 18.91 -1.46 25.66
C PRO A 118 19.88 -2.57 25.22
N GLU A 119 20.70 -3.05 26.15
CA GLU A 119 21.54 -4.23 25.89
C GLU A 119 20.64 -5.47 25.68
N PRO A 120 20.95 -6.32 24.68
CA PRO A 120 20.19 -7.55 24.44
C PRO A 120 20.17 -8.45 25.69
N ALA A 121 19.01 -9.03 26.00
CA ALA A 121 18.87 -9.97 27.10
C ALA A 121 19.85 -11.16 26.94
N THR A 122 20.63 -11.47 27.98
CA THR A 122 21.57 -12.60 27.98
C THR A 122 20.78 -13.92 28.05
N ILE A 123 20.52 -14.56 26.91
CA ILE A 123 19.82 -15.85 26.87
C ILE A 123 20.79 -16.96 27.29
N ALA A 124 20.66 -17.46 28.52
CA ALA A 124 21.28 -18.72 28.92
C ALA A 124 20.59 -19.89 28.18
N PRO A 125 21.34 -20.85 27.61
CA PRO A 125 20.73 -21.94 26.84
C PRO A 125 19.89 -22.84 27.78
N ARG A 126 18.57 -22.82 27.62
CA ARG A 126 17.66 -23.71 28.36
C ARG A 126 17.66 -25.11 27.76
N ARG A 127 17.94 -26.09 28.62
CA ARG A 127 17.80 -27.53 28.36
C ARG A 127 16.38 -27.87 27.91
N SER A 128 16.31 -28.66 26.85
CA SER A 128 15.10 -29.26 26.29
C SER A 128 14.30 -30.03 27.35
N ALA A 129 13.02 -29.69 27.51
CA ALA A 129 12.04 -30.53 28.20
C ALA A 129 10.96 -30.96 27.17
N PRO A 130 10.37 -32.17 27.28
CA PRO A 130 9.42 -32.65 26.28
C PRO A 130 8.01 -32.07 26.50
N MET A 131 7.44 -31.62 25.38
CA MET A 131 6.04 -31.32 25.01
C MET A 131 4.91 -31.56 26.02
N PRO A 132 3.91 -30.67 26.01
CA PRO A 132 2.52 -31.08 25.99
C PRO A 132 1.84 -30.58 24.70
N SER A 133 1.39 -31.52 23.88
CA SER A 133 0.45 -31.29 22.79
C SER A 133 -0.89 -30.75 23.31
N LEU A 134 -1.32 -29.60 22.83
CA LEU A 134 -2.63 -28.97 23.01
C LEU A 134 -3.09 -28.31 21.69
N PRO A 135 -4.40 -28.09 21.50
CA PRO A 135 -5.13 -28.46 20.29
C PRO A 135 -5.04 -27.42 19.17
N SER A 136 -5.15 -27.91 17.93
CA SER A 136 -5.27 -27.09 16.72
C SER A 136 -6.50 -26.17 16.80
N THR A 137 -6.24 -24.89 17.02
CA THR A 137 -7.12 -23.80 16.58
C THR A 137 -6.38 -23.04 15.49
N SER A 138 -6.89 -23.19 14.28
CA SER A 138 -6.34 -22.80 12.98
C SER A 138 -6.29 -21.29 12.73
N ILE A 139 -5.09 -20.75 12.46
CA ILE A 139 -4.76 -19.52 11.70
C ILE A 139 -3.31 -19.69 11.17
N PRO A 140 -2.88 -19.15 10.00
CA PRO A 140 -3.55 -18.92 8.72
C PRO A 140 -2.94 -19.80 7.61
N ALA A 141 -3.58 -19.87 6.45
CA ALA A 141 -2.91 -20.39 5.26
C ALA A 141 -1.67 -19.52 4.96
N ASP A 142 -0.56 -20.16 4.62
CA ASP A 142 0.64 -19.51 4.06
C ASP A 142 0.20 -18.43 3.04
N PRO A 143 0.57 -17.14 3.21
CA PRO A 143 0.20 -16.06 2.30
C PRO A 143 0.51 -16.39 0.83
N ALA A 144 1.56 -17.16 0.55
CA ALA A 144 1.88 -17.61 -0.80
C ALA A 144 0.83 -18.60 -1.34
N ASN A 145 0.32 -19.49 -0.50
CA ASN A 145 -0.77 -20.41 -0.84
C ASN A 145 -2.09 -19.66 -1.06
N ALA A 146 -2.41 -18.70 -0.21
CA ALA A 146 -3.59 -17.85 -0.37
C ALA A 146 -3.54 -17.05 -1.69
N LEU A 147 -2.39 -16.45 -2.03
CA LEU A 147 -2.17 -15.77 -3.30
C LEU A 147 -2.34 -16.70 -4.51
N HIS A 148 -1.74 -17.88 -4.48
CA HIS A 148 -1.86 -18.86 -5.56
C HIS A 148 -3.31 -19.34 -5.75
N ARG A 149 -4.05 -19.49 -4.64
CA ARG A 149 -5.48 -19.80 -4.68
C ARG A 149 -6.27 -18.66 -5.33
N LEU A 150 -6.05 -17.41 -4.92
CA LEU A 150 -6.73 -16.25 -5.52
C LEU A 150 -6.43 -16.13 -7.01
N GLU A 151 -5.19 -16.37 -7.43
CA GLU A 151 -4.79 -16.40 -8.84
C GLU A 151 -5.63 -17.42 -9.61
N THR A 152 -5.68 -18.66 -9.10
CA THR A 152 -6.48 -19.74 -9.70
C THR A 152 -7.96 -19.39 -9.78
N ILE A 153 -8.51 -18.79 -8.71
CA ILE A 153 -9.92 -18.38 -8.64
C ILE A 153 -10.21 -17.30 -9.69
N LEU A 154 -9.40 -16.24 -9.71
CA LEU A 154 -9.60 -15.11 -10.63
C LEU A 154 -9.44 -15.53 -12.09
N GLN A 155 -8.45 -16.39 -12.38
CA GLN A 155 -8.25 -16.95 -13.71
C GLN A 155 -9.46 -17.77 -14.16
N LYS A 156 -9.95 -18.68 -13.33
CA LYS A 156 -11.13 -19.50 -13.66
C LYS A 156 -12.40 -18.66 -13.78
N ALA A 157 -12.57 -17.66 -12.92
CA ALA A 157 -13.74 -16.79 -12.92
C ALA A 157 -13.81 -15.97 -14.22
N THR A 158 -12.68 -15.46 -14.70
CA THR A 158 -12.63 -14.45 -15.76
C THR A 158 -12.10 -14.94 -17.10
N GLY A 159 -11.40 -16.07 -17.14
CA GLY A 159 -10.68 -16.55 -18.32
C GLY A 159 -9.43 -15.73 -18.66
N LEU A 160 -9.10 -14.70 -17.88
CA LEU A 160 -7.94 -13.83 -18.09
C LEU A 160 -6.76 -14.26 -17.23
N SER A 161 -5.55 -14.13 -17.75
CA SER A 161 -4.32 -14.41 -17.01
C SER A 161 -4.09 -13.36 -15.91
N PRO A 162 -4.19 -13.72 -14.62
CA PRO A 162 -3.87 -12.80 -13.55
C PRO A 162 -2.36 -12.61 -13.46
N LYS A 163 -1.95 -11.50 -12.86
CA LYS A 163 -0.59 -11.28 -12.39
C LYS A 163 -0.63 -11.24 -10.88
N ALA A 164 0.04 -12.19 -10.26
CA ALA A 164 0.32 -12.15 -8.83
C ALA A 164 1.23 -10.96 -8.55
N SER A 165 0.89 -10.21 -7.52
CA SER A 165 1.74 -9.15 -7.04
C SER A 165 1.96 -9.37 -5.55
N ALA A 166 3.16 -9.85 -5.20
CA ALA A 166 3.58 -9.92 -3.81
C ALA A 166 3.73 -8.51 -3.23
N VAL A 167 4.01 -7.52 -4.08
CA VAL A 167 3.94 -6.06 -3.83
C VAL A 167 3.66 -5.33 -5.17
N GLU A 168 2.58 -4.52 -5.21
CA GLU A 168 2.08 -3.63 -6.29
C GLU A 168 1.17 -4.18 -7.43
N GLY A 169 -0.14 -3.95 -7.29
CA GLY A 169 -1.14 -4.13 -8.36
C GLY A 169 -2.54 -3.69 -7.93
N THR A 170 -2.80 -3.73 -6.62
CA THR A 170 -4.09 -3.37 -6.05
C THR A 170 -3.93 -2.51 -4.81
N LEU A 171 -3.55 -1.26 -5.02
CA LEU A 171 -3.65 -0.28 -3.94
C LEU A 171 -5.13 -0.01 -3.68
N ILE A 172 -5.55 -0.18 -2.43
CA ILE A 172 -6.77 0.51 -1.98
C ILE A 172 -6.49 2.00 -2.17
N PRO A 173 -7.37 2.76 -2.85
CA PRO A 173 -7.12 4.15 -3.21
C PRO A 173 -7.22 5.14 -2.04
N ARG A 174 -6.38 4.95 -1.04
CA ARG A 174 -6.17 5.84 0.10
C ARG A 174 -4.73 5.88 0.61
N GLY A 175 -3.83 5.08 0.04
CA GLY A 175 -2.51 4.88 0.66
C GLY A 175 -2.55 3.95 1.87
N ASP A 176 -3.67 3.25 2.08
CA ASP A 176 -3.80 2.16 3.04
C ASP A 176 -2.86 0.99 2.66
N PRO A 177 -2.41 0.19 3.64
CA PRO A 177 -1.39 -0.84 3.42
C PRO A 177 -1.77 -1.81 2.30
N LEU A 178 -0.74 -2.24 1.59
CA LEU A 178 -0.82 -3.19 0.48
C LEU A 178 -1.31 -4.55 1.00
N LEU A 179 -2.58 -4.84 0.70
CA LEU A 179 -3.14 -6.17 0.86
C LEU A 179 -2.61 -7.08 -0.27
N PRO A 180 -2.10 -8.28 0.04
CA PRO A 180 -1.67 -9.23 -0.97
C PRO A 180 -2.82 -9.55 -1.92
N GLY A 181 -2.53 -9.56 -3.22
CA GLY A 181 -3.56 -9.82 -4.21
C GLY A 181 -3.04 -10.18 -5.59
N VAL A 182 -4.01 -10.43 -6.47
CA VAL A 182 -3.83 -10.80 -7.86
C VAL A 182 -4.67 -9.86 -8.71
N THR A 183 -4.11 -9.38 -9.81
CA THR A 183 -4.77 -8.40 -10.68
C THR A 183 -4.91 -8.98 -12.09
N ILE A 184 -6.07 -8.79 -12.69
CA ILE A 184 -6.28 -8.95 -14.13
C ILE A 184 -6.40 -7.58 -14.79
N LYS A 185 -5.99 -7.50 -16.05
CA LYS A 185 -6.21 -6.34 -16.90
C LYS A 185 -7.28 -6.69 -17.93
N PHE A 186 -8.29 -5.85 -18.04
CA PHE A 186 -9.30 -5.98 -19.07
C PHE A 186 -8.75 -5.49 -20.41
N ALA A 187 -9.26 -6.05 -21.51
CA ALA A 187 -8.97 -5.54 -22.83
C ALA A 187 -9.74 -4.21 -23.05
N ALA A 188 -9.05 -3.17 -23.50
CA ALA A 188 -9.59 -1.81 -23.57
C ALA A 188 -10.74 -1.66 -24.59
N ASP A 189 -10.83 -2.56 -25.56
CA ASP A 189 -11.92 -2.70 -26.52
C ASP A 189 -13.18 -3.34 -25.92
N HIS A 190 -13.03 -4.13 -24.86
CA HIS A 190 -14.13 -4.86 -24.21
C HIS A 190 -14.65 -4.21 -22.92
N VAL A 191 -13.79 -3.51 -22.17
CA VAL A 191 -14.17 -2.83 -20.93
C VAL A 191 -13.71 -1.38 -20.98
N ARG A 192 -14.67 -0.47 -21.15
CA ARG A 192 -14.39 0.98 -21.29
C ARG A 192 -14.36 1.73 -19.95
N GLY A 193 -15.14 1.27 -18.99
CA GLY A 193 -15.32 1.94 -17.69
C GLY A 193 -14.17 1.74 -16.70
N ALA A 194 -13.36 0.69 -16.85
CA ALA A 194 -12.27 0.32 -15.94
C ALA A 194 -11.15 -0.42 -16.71
N ASP A 195 -9.92 -0.39 -16.19
CA ASP A 195 -8.76 -1.09 -16.80
C ASP A 195 -8.44 -2.43 -16.13
N ARG A 196 -8.78 -2.58 -14.85
CA ARG A 196 -8.34 -3.70 -14.03
C ARG A 196 -9.37 -4.10 -12.98
N ALA A 197 -9.33 -5.37 -12.62
CA ALA A 197 -9.99 -5.93 -11.45
C ALA A 197 -8.96 -6.75 -10.66
N ALA A 198 -9.16 -6.85 -9.36
CA ALA A 198 -8.25 -7.59 -8.51
C ALA A 198 -8.95 -8.31 -7.37
N LEU A 199 -8.43 -9.49 -7.02
CA LEU A 199 -8.73 -10.15 -5.76
C LEU A 199 -7.61 -9.89 -4.76
N PHE A 200 -7.96 -9.49 -3.55
CA PHE A 200 -7.02 -9.29 -2.46
C PHE A 200 -7.69 -9.65 -1.13
N PHE A 201 -6.90 -9.81 -0.08
CA PHE A 201 -7.42 -10.26 1.21
C PHE A 201 -6.71 -9.60 2.37
N ASP A 202 -7.43 -9.47 3.48
CA ASP A 202 -6.90 -9.15 4.80
C ASP A 202 -7.07 -10.36 5.74
N ASP A 203 -6.97 -10.13 7.05
CA ASP A 203 -7.12 -11.18 8.07
C ASP A 203 -8.55 -11.76 8.17
N LYS A 204 -9.56 -11.06 7.64
CA LYS A 204 -10.98 -11.38 7.84
C LYS A 204 -11.74 -11.57 6.54
N TYR A 205 -11.31 -10.97 5.45
CA TYR A 205 -12.10 -10.83 4.25
C TYR A 205 -11.28 -11.08 2.98
N VAL A 206 -11.99 -11.52 1.95
CA VAL A 206 -11.53 -11.49 0.55
C VAL A 206 -12.35 -10.44 -0.19
N HIS A 207 -11.68 -9.62 -0.99
CA HIS A 207 -12.28 -8.53 -1.74
C HIS A 207 -12.04 -8.71 -3.23
N LEU A 208 -13.06 -8.44 -4.04
CA LEU A 208 -12.94 -8.12 -5.45
C LEU A 208 -13.02 -6.60 -5.62
N GLY A 209 -11.94 -5.97 -6.06
CA GLY A 209 -11.87 -4.54 -6.31
C GLY A 209 -11.82 -4.18 -7.79
N VAL A 210 -12.53 -3.11 -8.17
CA VAL A 210 -12.49 -2.48 -9.49
C VAL A 210 -12.44 -0.96 -9.33
N TRP A 211 -11.64 -0.28 -10.17
CA TRP A 211 -11.45 1.19 -10.12
C TRP A 211 -11.90 1.85 -11.42
N PRO A 212 -13.21 2.09 -11.58
CA PRO A 212 -13.70 2.79 -12.74
C PRO A 212 -13.38 4.28 -12.68
N ALA A 213 -13.48 4.93 -13.85
CA ALA A 213 -13.28 6.37 -14.01
C ALA A 213 -11.90 6.89 -13.54
N GLU A 214 -10.88 6.03 -13.47
CA GLU A 214 -9.53 6.42 -13.07
C GLU A 214 -8.82 7.21 -14.19
N LEU A 215 -9.00 6.77 -15.43
CA LEU A 215 -8.34 7.33 -16.61
C LEU A 215 -9.30 8.14 -17.49
N GLN A 216 -8.76 9.00 -18.34
CA GLN A 216 -9.57 9.89 -19.19
C GLN A 216 -10.65 9.19 -20.03
N PRO A 217 -10.33 8.12 -20.79
CA PRO A 217 -11.36 7.40 -21.52
C PRO A 217 -12.45 6.82 -20.61
N GLN A 218 -12.08 6.42 -19.40
CA GLN A 218 -12.99 5.78 -18.44
C GLN A 218 -13.94 6.80 -17.81
N TYR A 219 -13.43 7.92 -17.26
CA TYR A 219 -14.32 8.91 -16.66
C TYR A 219 -15.17 9.61 -17.71
N THR A 220 -14.66 9.78 -18.93
CA THR A 220 -15.44 10.30 -20.05
C THR A 220 -16.59 9.36 -20.36
N TYR A 221 -16.31 8.05 -20.42
CA TYR A 221 -17.34 7.05 -20.64
C TYR A 221 -18.38 7.01 -19.51
N ILE A 222 -17.96 7.08 -18.24
CA ILE A 222 -18.90 7.01 -17.11
C ILE A 222 -19.74 8.30 -16.99
N TYR A 223 -19.12 9.48 -16.89
CA TYR A 223 -19.83 10.70 -16.54
C TYR A 223 -20.49 11.43 -17.72
N SER A 224 -20.28 10.98 -18.96
CA SER A 224 -21.03 11.49 -20.12
C SER A 224 -22.47 10.97 -20.21
N ASP A 225 -22.82 9.96 -19.41
CA ASP A 225 -24.13 9.33 -19.42
C ASP A 225 -24.60 9.12 -17.97
N PRO A 226 -25.52 9.95 -17.46
CA PRO A 226 -26.01 9.86 -16.09
C PRO A 226 -26.54 8.47 -15.72
N ALA A 227 -27.11 7.73 -16.67
CA ALA A 227 -27.63 6.39 -16.42
C ALA A 227 -26.53 5.40 -15.98
N ARG A 228 -25.26 5.64 -16.35
CA ARG A 228 -24.12 4.83 -15.88
C ARG A 228 -23.74 5.15 -14.44
N ALA A 229 -23.86 6.41 -14.03
CA ALA A 229 -23.70 6.79 -12.63
C ALA A 229 -24.82 6.17 -11.77
N ASP A 230 -26.07 6.23 -12.24
CA ASP A 230 -27.22 5.61 -11.57
C ASP A 230 -27.05 4.09 -11.42
N ALA A 231 -26.58 3.41 -12.46
CA ALA A 231 -26.34 1.96 -12.40
C ALA A 231 -25.29 1.56 -11.35
N LEU A 232 -24.29 2.41 -11.08
CA LEU A 232 -23.33 2.20 -10.00
C LEU A 232 -23.96 2.41 -8.62
N LEU A 233 -24.91 3.34 -8.49
CA LEU A 233 -25.66 3.52 -7.25
C LEU A 233 -26.59 2.34 -6.97
N GLU A 234 -27.21 1.76 -8.01
CA GLU A 234 -27.98 0.53 -7.85
C GLU A 234 -27.08 -0.65 -7.43
N LEU A 235 -25.87 -0.77 -8.00
CA LEU A 235 -24.90 -1.79 -7.58
C LEU A 235 -24.53 -1.65 -6.09
N ASN A 236 -24.39 -0.41 -5.59
CA ASN A 236 -24.07 -0.14 -4.18
C ASN A 236 -25.15 -0.61 -3.19
N LYS A 237 -26.38 -0.87 -3.68
CA LYS A 237 -27.48 -1.40 -2.85
C LYS A 237 -27.45 -2.92 -2.76
N ASN A 238 -26.68 -3.61 -3.60
CA ASN A 238 -26.59 -5.06 -3.58
C ASN A 238 -25.73 -5.55 -2.40
N ASP A 239 -26.14 -6.66 -1.79
CA ASP A 239 -25.48 -7.21 -0.61
C ASP A 239 -23.99 -7.47 -0.83
N GLY A 240 -23.19 -6.91 0.08
CA GLY A 240 -21.74 -7.07 0.12
C GLY A 240 -20.97 -6.31 -0.95
N PHE A 241 -21.64 -5.45 -1.75
CA PHE A 241 -20.99 -4.44 -2.57
C PHE A 241 -20.83 -3.13 -1.81
N THR A 242 -19.74 -2.42 -2.10
CA THR A 242 -19.59 -1.00 -1.76
C THR A 242 -19.06 -0.23 -2.97
N VAL A 243 -19.63 0.95 -3.19
CA VAL A 243 -19.16 1.94 -4.16
C VAL A 243 -18.75 3.17 -3.38
N GLU A 244 -17.53 3.63 -3.60
CA GLU A 244 -16.97 4.75 -2.84
C GLU A 244 -16.28 5.76 -3.74
N PRO A 245 -16.30 7.05 -3.35
CA PRO A 245 -15.49 8.08 -4.00
C PRO A 245 -14.02 7.69 -4.04
N ASN A 246 -13.35 7.92 -5.16
CA ASN A 246 -11.91 7.73 -5.28
C ASN A 246 -11.28 8.87 -6.10
N PHE A 247 -11.54 10.09 -5.65
CA PHE A 247 -10.93 11.28 -6.21
C PHE A 247 -9.42 11.27 -5.98
N GLN A 248 -8.65 11.60 -7.00
CA GLN A 248 -7.20 11.74 -6.88
C GLN A 248 -6.63 12.78 -7.86
N LEU A 249 -5.52 13.38 -7.46
CA LEU A 249 -4.65 14.13 -8.36
C LEU A 249 -3.42 13.29 -8.69
N ALA A 250 -3.10 13.18 -9.97
CA ALA A 250 -2.01 12.33 -10.41
C ALA A 250 -1.41 12.80 -11.72
N HIS A 251 -0.08 12.67 -11.86
CA HIS A 251 0.59 12.87 -13.14
C HIS A 251 0.63 11.56 -13.94
N ARG A 252 1.10 11.64 -15.19
CA ARG A 252 1.24 10.47 -16.06
C ARG A 252 2.17 9.44 -15.41
N PHE A 253 1.75 8.16 -15.40
CA PHE A 253 2.46 7.03 -14.78
C PHE A 253 2.71 7.13 -13.26
N ALA A 254 2.02 8.04 -12.56
CA ALA A 254 2.11 8.11 -11.11
C ALA A 254 1.65 6.78 -10.48
N GLN A 255 2.57 6.14 -9.75
CA GLN A 255 2.23 5.05 -8.85
C GLN A 255 1.33 5.56 -7.73
N PRO A 256 0.47 4.74 -7.11
CA PRO A 256 -0.54 5.26 -6.19
C PRO A 256 0.04 6.07 -5.02
N LEU A 257 1.19 5.70 -4.43
CA LEU A 257 1.86 6.52 -3.41
C LEU A 257 2.36 7.89 -3.89
N GLN A 258 2.44 8.10 -5.21
CA GLN A 258 2.85 9.36 -5.82
C GLN A 258 1.65 10.28 -6.14
N ARG A 259 0.43 9.81 -5.91
CA ARG A 259 -0.83 10.54 -6.15
C ARG A 259 -1.25 11.24 -4.87
N TRP A 260 -2.01 12.32 -5.01
CA TRP A 260 -2.64 12.98 -3.87
C TRP A 260 -4.08 12.50 -3.76
N PHE A 261 -4.43 12.00 -2.57
CA PHE A 261 -5.75 11.54 -2.21
C PHE A 261 -6.25 12.39 -1.04
N PRO A 262 -7.32 13.17 -1.21
CA PRO A 262 -7.94 13.86 -0.10
C PRO A 262 -8.82 12.90 0.72
N THR A 263 -9.17 13.34 1.93
CA THR A 263 -10.19 12.65 2.74
C THR A 263 -11.53 12.60 2.00
N ARG A 264 -12.16 11.42 1.97
CA ARG A 264 -13.49 11.22 1.36
C ARG A 264 -14.57 11.79 2.30
N LEU A 265 -15.27 12.82 1.84
CA LEU A 265 -16.32 13.49 2.61
C LEU A 265 -17.74 13.23 2.08
N LEU A 266 -17.83 12.75 0.84
CA LEU A 266 -19.08 12.58 0.11
C LEU A 266 -19.55 11.12 0.20
N SER A 267 -20.87 10.93 0.19
CA SER A 267 -21.46 9.64 -0.11
C SER A 267 -21.21 9.27 -1.58
N ALA A 268 -21.42 8.00 -1.94
CA ALA A 268 -21.35 7.59 -3.35
C ALA A 268 -22.37 8.34 -4.22
N GLU A 269 -23.57 8.56 -3.70
CA GLU A 269 -24.66 9.29 -4.36
C GLU A 269 -24.27 10.73 -4.64
N ASP A 270 -23.88 11.49 -3.62
CA ASP A 270 -23.48 12.89 -3.78
C ASP A 270 -22.27 13.00 -4.72
N TYR A 271 -21.29 12.11 -4.59
CA TYR A 271 -20.08 12.13 -5.40
C TYR A 271 -20.33 11.88 -6.88
N LEU A 272 -21.10 10.84 -7.20
CA LEU A 272 -21.38 10.43 -8.58
C LEU A 272 -22.24 11.48 -9.28
N GLN A 273 -23.31 11.95 -8.63
CA GLN A 273 -24.17 13.00 -9.19
C GLN A 273 -23.38 14.30 -9.42
N GLN A 274 -22.54 14.68 -8.45
CA GLN A 274 -21.72 15.88 -8.57
C GLN A 274 -20.71 15.79 -9.73
N TRP A 275 -20.14 14.61 -9.97
CA TRP A 275 -19.20 14.41 -11.06
C TRP A 275 -19.82 14.36 -12.44
N VAL A 276 -21.12 14.03 -12.56
CA VAL A 276 -21.84 14.24 -13.82
C VAL A 276 -21.80 15.74 -14.18
N ASP A 277 -22.15 16.62 -13.25
CA ASP A 277 -22.13 18.07 -13.50
C ASP A 277 -20.71 18.59 -13.71
N ASP A 278 -19.77 18.25 -12.82
CA ASP A 278 -18.39 18.72 -12.89
C ASP A 278 -17.63 18.22 -14.11
N PHE A 279 -17.99 17.05 -14.64
CA PHE A 279 -17.48 16.56 -15.92
C PHE A 279 -17.95 17.45 -17.08
N HIS A 280 -19.24 17.82 -17.13
CA HIS A 280 -19.79 18.70 -18.17
C HIS A 280 -19.23 20.13 -18.06
N ASP A 281 -18.89 20.59 -16.86
CA ASP A 281 -18.19 21.85 -16.60
C ASP A 281 -16.68 21.80 -16.93
N GLY A 282 -16.18 20.65 -17.40
CA GLY A 282 -14.79 20.47 -17.79
C GLY A 282 -13.82 20.43 -16.61
N ARG A 283 -14.28 20.10 -15.39
CA ARG A 283 -13.45 20.05 -14.17
C ARG A 283 -12.47 18.87 -14.12
N ALA A 284 -12.76 17.79 -14.86
CA ALA A 284 -11.85 16.66 -15.00
C ALA A 284 -10.67 16.97 -15.95
N GLY A 285 -9.63 16.14 -15.89
CA GLY A 285 -8.55 16.14 -16.87
C GLY A 285 -7.30 16.92 -16.47
N GLY A 286 -6.44 17.17 -17.46
CA GLY A 286 -5.12 17.77 -17.24
C GLY A 286 -5.19 19.23 -16.81
N ARG A 287 -4.32 19.60 -15.88
CA ARG A 287 -4.06 20.94 -15.36
C ARG A 287 -2.56 21.13 -15.21
N THR A 288 -2.11 22.35 -15.34
CA THR A 288 -0.73 22.76 -15.02
C THR A 288 -0.56 22.81 -13.50
N ARG A 289 0.69 22.73 -13.02
CA ARG A 289 1.00 22.93 -11.61
C ARG A 289 0.46 24.26 -11.09
N ASP A 290 0.57 25.34 -11.87
CA ASP A 290 0.15 26.69 -11.47
C ASP A 290 -1.38 26.82 -11.39
N GLU A 291 -2.12 26.11 -12.24
CA GLU A 291 -3.59 26.05 -12.16
C GLU A 291 -4.06 25.34 -10.88
N ILE A 292 -3.37 24.27 -10.46
CA ILE A 292 -3.69 23.56 -9.21
C ILE A 292 -3.28 24.39 -7.99
N ALA A 293 -2.12 25.06 -8.04
CA ALA A 293 -1.63 25.93 -6.96
C ALA A 293 -2.43 27.24 -6.82
N GLY A 294 -3.28 27.57 -7.80
CA GLY A 294 -4.14 28.75 -7.73
C GLY A 294 -5.24 28.60 -6.66
N PRO A 295 -5.55 29.66 -5.90
CA PRO A 295 -6.48 29.59 -4.77
C PRO A 295 -7.90 29.15 -5.17
N ARG A 296 -8.31 29.45 -6.42
CA ARG A 296 -9.62 29.05 -6.96
C ARG A 296 -9.77 27.53 -7.09
N PHE A 297 -8.69 26.80 -7.31
CA PHE A 297 -8.76 25.36 -7.47
C PHE A 297 -9.07 24.67 -6.14
N PHE A 298 -8.31 25.00 -5.09
CA PHE A 298 -8.55 24.42 -3.77
C PHE A 298 -9.88 24.88 -3.18
N GLN A 299 -10.25 26.16 -3.38
CA GLN A 299 -11.58 26.66 -3.01
C GLN A 299 -12.71 25.82 -3.64
N TRP A 300 -12.59 25.48 -4.93
CA TRP A 300 -13.56 24.60 -5.60
C TRP A 300 -13.61 23.20 -4.96
N LEU A 301 -12.46 22.60 -4.61
CA LEU A 301 -12.44 21.30 -3.92
C LEU A 301 -13.17 21.36 -2.57
N VAL A 302 -13.00 22.44 -1.82
CA VAL A 302 -13.67 22.64 -0.52
C VAL A 302 -15.17 22.87 -0.68
N GLU A 303 -15.57 23.75 -1.61
CA GLU A 303 -16.99 24.07 -1.88
C GLU A 303 -17.77 22.84 -2.36
N ARG A 304 -17.15 22.02 -3.22
CA ARG A 304 -17.70 20.75 -3.71
C ARG A 304 -17.50 19.59 -2.73
N ARG A 305 -16.81 19.82 -1.61
CA ARG A 305 -16.47 18.83 -0.57
C ARG A 305 -15.65 17.64 -1.09
N TYR A 306 -14.86 17.83 -2.14
CA TYR A 306 -13.87 16.85 -2.58
C TYR A 306 -12.63 16.80 -1.68
N ALA A 307 -12.36 17.86 -0.92
CA ALA A 307 -11.33 17.90 0.10
C ALA A 307 -11.77 18.78 1.29
N PRO A 308 -11.39 18.45 2.54
CA PRO A 308 -11.56 19.34 3.67
C PRO A 308 -10.54 20.50 3.61
N ALA A 309 -10.92 21.67 4.13
CA ALA A 309 -10.06 22.87 4.08
C ALA A 309 -8.69 22.69 4.77
N ILE A 310 -8.62 21.81 5.78
CA ILE A 310 -7.38 21.45 6.48
C ILE A 310 -6.33 20.79 5.57
N GLU A 311 -6.72 20.21 4.43
CA GLU A 311 -5.80 19.53 3.51
C GLU A 311 -5.16 20.45 2.46
N GLU A 312 -5.33 21.77 2.56
CA GLU A 312 -4.69 22.72 1.62
C GLU A 312 -3.17 22.61 1.66
N GLU A 313 -2.61 22.52 2.87
CA GLU A 313 -1.18 22.40 3.07
C GLU A 313 -0.65 21.07 2.50
N SER A 314 -1.37 19.97 2.66
CA SER A 314 -0.95 18.67 2.13
C SER A 314 -0.94 18.66 0.60
N LEU A 315 -1.89 19.34 -0.04
CA LEU A 315 -1.90 19.54 -1.49
C LEU A 315 -0.67 20.33 -1.95
N HIS A 316 -0.35 21.44 -1.27
CA HIS A 316 0.81 22.26 -1.61
C HIS A 316 2.13 21.51 -1.41
N GLN A 317 2.30 20.81 -0.29
CA GLN A 317 3.47 19.94 -0.05
C GLN A 317 3.61 18.88 -1.14
N TRP A 318 2.49 18.24 -1.53
CA TRP A 318 2.50 17.27 -2.63
C TRP A 318 2.86 17.91 -3.98
N LEU A 319 2.37 19.12 -4.30
CA LEU A 319 2.71 19.84 -5.53
C LEU A 319 4.16 20.31 -5.57
N ASP A 320 4.72 20.72 -4.44
CA ASP A 320 6.11 21.18 -4.33
C ASP A 320 7.11 20.03 -4.49
N SER A 321 6.70 18.80 -4.17
CA SER A 321 7.46 17.60 -4.52
C SER A 321 7.55 17.34 -6.03
N LYS A 322 6.78 18.07 -6.87
CA LYS A 322 6.73 17.84 -8.32
C LYS A 322 7.60 18.83 -9.10
N LYS A 323 8.18 18.34 -10.19
CA LYS A 323 8.99 19.16 -11.11
C LYS A 323 8.12 20.21 -11.82
N ALA A 324 8.73 21.36 -12.11
CA ALA A 324 8.12 22.37 -12.97
C ALA A 324 7.74 21.78 -14.35
N GLY A 325 6.61 22.22 -14.90
CA GLY A 325 6.10 21.74 -16.20
C GLY A 325 5.38 20.39 -16.18
N ILE A 326 5.24 19.75 -15.01
CA ILE A 326 4.42 18.53 -14.90
C ILE A 326 2.95 18.84 -15.15
N GLN A 327 2.26 17.96 -15.88
CA GLN A 327 0.81 17.98 -15.98
C GLN A 327 0.20 17.12 -14.87
N VAL A 328 -0.67 17.72 -14.08
CA VAL A 328 -1.45 17.05 -13.03
C VAL A 328 -2.85 16.79 -13.58
N HIS A 329 -3.36 15.58 -13.42
CA HIS A 329 -4.71 15.23 -13.86
C HIS A 329 -5.66 15.16 -12.67
N VAL A 330 -6.78 15.87 -12.77
CA VAL A 330 -7.95 15.71 -11.92
C VAL A 330 -8.66 14.43 -12.34
N ARG A 331 -8.67 13.42 -11.46
CA ARG A 331 -9.24 12.10 -11.75
C ARG A 331 -10.43 11.82 -10.84
N PRO A 332 -11.65 11.79 -11.40
CA PRO A 332 -12.89 11.52 -10.66
C PRO A 332 -13.11 10.02 -10.45
N GLY A 333 -12.09 9.32 -9.96
CA GLY A 333 -12.11 7.87 -9.84
C GLY A 333 -13.19 7.39 -8.88
N ILE A 334 -13.55 6.12 -9.03
CA ILE A 334 -14.46 5.40 -8.14
C ILE A 334 -13.74 4.14 -7.64
N GLN A 335 -14.11 3.66 -6.47
CA GLN A 335 -13.74 2.34 -5.99
C GLN A 335 -15.01 1.50 -5.85
N ILE A 336 -14.99 0.30 -6.42
CA ILE A 336 -16.03 -0.71 -6.21
C ILE A 336 -15.39 -1.89 -5.52
N LEU A 337 -15.95 -2.34 -4.41
CA LEU A 337 -15.57 -3.57 -3.73
C LEU A 337 -16.75 -4.53 -3.65
N ARG A 338 -16.47 -5.83 -3.81
CA ARG A 338 -17.33 -6.92 -3.32
C ARG A 338 -16.56 -7.68 -2.25
N THR A 339 -17.18 -7.87 -1.08
CA THR A 339 -16.49 -8.43 0.10
C THR A 339 -17.12 -9.73 0.58
N TRP A 340 -16.31 -10.78 0.73
CA TRP A 340 -16.70 -12.07 1.31
C TRP A 340 -15.91 -12.32 2.59
N SER A 341 -16.46 -13.10 3.53
CA SER A 341 -15.65 -13.55 4.66
C SER A 341 -14.55 -14.50 4.18
N TYR A 342 -13.40 -14.47 4.86
CA TYR A 342 -12.27 -15.35 4.56
C TYR A 342 -12.67 -16.84 4.65
N GLY A 343 -13.52 -17.18 5.63
CA GLY A 343 -14.02 -18.53 5.83
C GLY A 343 -14.86 -19.05 4.66
N GLU A 344 -15.75 -18.22 4.11
CA GLU A 344 -16.54 -18.56 2.92
C GLU A 344 -15.65 -18.67 1.67
N ALA A 345 -14.71 -17.73 1.49
CA ALA A 345 -13.89 -17.65 0.29
C ALA A 345 -12.88 -18.81 0.14
N PHE A 346 -12.34 -19.33 1.25
CA PHE A 346 -11.28 -20.36 1.23
C PHE A 346 -11.72 -21.76 1.68
N ALA A 347 -13.02 -21.96 1.94
CA ALA A 347 -13.57 -23.28 2.22
C ALA A 347 -13.21 -24.27 1.10
N ILE A 348 -12.53 -25.38 1.46
CA ILE A 348 -11.99 -26.35 0.50
C ILE A 348 -13.09 -26.98 -0.36
N GLU A 349 -14.24 -27.29 0.24
CA GLU A 349 -15.39 -27.89 -0.44
C GLU A 349 -16.11 -26.91 -1.39
N GLY A 350 -15.91 -25.60 -1.20
CA GLY A 350 -16.61 -24.53 -1.91
C GLY A 350 -15.81 -23.86 -3.04
N GLN A 351 -14.64 -24.37 -3.45
CA GLN A 351 -13.78 -23.64 -4.41
C GLN A 351 -14.46 -23.33 -5.76
N ASN A 352 -15.23 -24.26 -6.33
CA ASN A 352 -15.94 -24.02 -7.58
C ASN A 352 -17.11 -23.05 -7.40
N GLU A 353 -17.75 -23.08 -6.24
CA GLU A 353 -18.82 -22.15 -5.88
C GLU A 353 -18.26 -20.74 -5.73
N PHE A 354 -17.12 -20.57 -5.06
CA PHE A 354 -16.47 -19.27 -4.93
C PHE A 354 -16.00 -18.71 -6.28
N VAL A 355 -15.50 -19.56 -7.19
CA VAL A 355 -15.21 -19.16 -8.58
C VAL A 355 -16.47 -18.61 -9.27
N ALA A 356 -17.62 -19.26 -9.10
CA ALA A 356 -18.89 -18.77 -9.64
C ALA A 356 -19.30 -17.43 -9.02
N GLN A 357 -19.17 -17.28 -7.69
CA GLN A 357 -19.45 -16.01 -7.00
C GLN A 357 -18.56 -14.86 -7.48
N VAL A 358 -17.25 -15.09 -7.67
CA VAL A 358 -16.33 -14.07 -8.22
C VAL A 358 -16.70 -13.71 -9.65
N ARG A 359 -17.07 -14.70 -10.48
CA ARG A 359 -17.54 -14.46 -11.85
C ARG A 359 -18.81 -13.62 -11.86
N ASP A 360 -19.79 -13.98 -11.05
CA ASP A 360 -21.08 -13.29 -10.97
C ASP A 360 -20.92 -11.88 -10.45
N ALA A 361 -20.07 -11.66 -9.44
CA ALA A 361 -19.74 -10.33 -8.95
C ALA A 361 -19.03 -9.49 -10.02
N THR A 362 -18.07 -10.08 -10.76
CA THR A 362 -17.40 -9.40 -11.87
C THR A 362 -18.41 -9.01 -12.95
N ASN A 363 -19.33 -9.90 -13.32
CA ASN A 363 -20.36 -9.61 -14.31
C ASN A 363 -21.35 -8.54 -13.82
N GLN A 364 -21.74 -8.53 -12.55
CA GLN A 364 -22.58 -7.46 -11.98
C GLN A 364 -21.89 -6.09 -12.09
N ILE A 365 -20.59 -6.02 -11.79
CA ILE A 365 -19.80 -4.80 -11.97
C ILE A 365 -19.76 -4.39 -13.44
N LEU A 366 -19.48 -5.32 -14.36
CA LEU A 366 -19.43 -5.03 -15.80
C LEU A 366 -20.78 -4.53 -16.33
N ILE A 367 -21.89 -5.13 -15.91
CA ILE A 367 -23.25 -4.69 -16.26
C ILE A 367 -23.51 -3.27 -15.76
N ALA A 368 -23.13 -2.97 -14.50
CA ALA A 368 -23.28 -1.62 -13.94
C ALA A 368 -22.40 -0.59 -14.70
N LEU A 369 -21.26 -1.02 -15.23
CA LEU A 369 -20.42 -0.21 -16.13
C LEU A 369 -20.93 -0.18 -17.58
N GLY A 370 -22.10 -0.76 -17.88
CA GLY A 370 -22.67 -0.84 -19.22
C GLY A 370 -21.81 -1.65 -20.21
N GLN A 371 -21.07 -2.65 -19.72
CA GLN A 371 -20.22 -3.54 -20.51
C GLN A 371 -20.86 -4.91 -20.68
N THR A 372 -20.41 -5.64 -21.70
CA THR A 372 -20.81 -7.03 -21.93
C THR A 372 -20.24 -7.96 -20.84
N GLN A 373 -20.96 -9.04 -20.53
CA GLN A 373 -20.50 -10.06 -19.58
C GLN A 373 -19.35 -10.89 -20.17
N LEU A 374 -18.44 -11.37 -19.31
CA LEU A 374 -17.24 -12.12 -19.74
C LEU A 374 -17.56 -13.40 -20.55
N GLY A 375 -18.70 -14.05 -20.31
CA GLY A 375 -19.13 -15.25 -21.03
C GLY A 375 -19.81 -15.01 -22.37
N SER A 376 -20.07 -13.74 -22.74
CA SER A 376 -20.71 -13.35 -24.01
C SER A 376 -19.72 -12.69 -24.98
N MET A 377 -18.42 -12.67 -24.65
CA MET A 377 -17.36 -12.01 -25.43
C MET A 377 -16.71 -12.92 -26.50
N SER A 378 -17.46 -13.90 -27.05
CA SER A 378 -16.97 -14.84 -28.08
C SER A 378 -16.96 -14.23 -29.48
#